data_AF-A0A8E0S7R0-F1
#
_entry.id   AF-A0A8E0S7R0-F1
#
_cell.length_a   1.000
_cell.length_b   1.000
_cell.length_c   1.000
_cell.angle_alpha   90.00
_cell.angle_beta   90.00
_cell.angle_gamma   90.00
#
_symmetry.space_group_name_H-M   'P 1'
#
loop_
_entity.id
_entity.type
_entity.pdbx_description
1 polymer ?
#
loop_
_entity_poly.entity_id
_entity_poly.type
_entity_poly.pdbx_seq_one_letter_code
_entity_poly.pdbx_strand_id
1 'polypeptide(L)'
;MDPHSGIVSPSQPPTFHVDADGLVVTSLGEAEDRVLLGNVGLSQGVHYWEWLVEMYDGRGQPSFGVALSFVSRDRMLGLDNAGWAIYLNSSRSWFLHAGQHRDRIDGGLSIVSGSQSNECNGVNDGNNISSSNNNNNKNNNNNISRRSIRPTVIGVRLDLDHSQLAFYLNGEPHGRLRSLIARGCTP
;
A
#
# COMPACT_ATOMS: atom_id res chain seq x y z
N MET A 1 -13.06 7.99 -3.05
CA MET A 1 -12.49 7.53 -4.34
C MET A 1 -13.56 7.56 -5.39
N ASP A 2 -13.22 7.90 -6.64
CA ASP A 2 -14.15 7.82 -7.76
C ASP A 2 -14.17 6.40 -8.34
N PRO A 3 -15.25 5.61 -8.18
CA PRO A 3 -15.33 4.25 -8.71
C PRO A 3 -15.24 4.17 -10.24
N HIS A 4 -15.50 5.26 -10.95
CA HIS A 4 -15.44 5.31 -12.42
C HIS A 4 -14.08 5.76 -12.96
N SER A 5 -13.15 6.13 -12.07
CA SER A 5 -11.84 6.63 -12.49
C SER A 5 -10.86 5.53 -12.89
N GLY A 6 -11.16 4.26 -12.60
CA GLY A 6 -10.36 3.11 -13.00
C GLY A 6 -10.65 2.65 -14.43
N ILE A 7 -9.76 1.84 -15.00
CA ILE A 7 -10.05 1.15 -16.27
C ILE A 7 -11.09 0.07 -15.99
N VAL A 8 -12.26 0.23 -16.60
CA VAL A 8 -13.29 -0.81 -16.66
C VAL A 8 -13.15 -1.52 -18.01
N SER A 9 -12.65 -2.76 -17.99
CA SER A 9 -12.71 -3.60 -19.18
C SER A 9 -14.11 -4.22 -19.27
N PRO A 10 -14.82 -4.12 -20.41
CA PRO A 10 -16.16 -4.71 -20.53
C PRO A 10 -16.15 -6.25 -20.43
N SER A 11 -14.99 -6.89 -20.58
CA SER A 11 -14.83 -8.34 -20.58
C SER A 11 -14.16 -8.91 -19.32
N GLN A 12 -13.74 -8.06 -18.37
CA GLN A 12 -13.08 -8.49 -17.14
C GLN A 12 -13.77 -7.86 -15.92
N PRO A 13 -13.80 -8.55 -14.76
CA PRO A 13 -14.30 -7.95 -13.53
C PRO A 13 -13.52 -6.68 -13.17
N PRO A 14 -14.12 -5.74 -12.44
CA PRO A 14 -13.45 -4.53 -12.02
C PRO A 14 -12.27 -4.86 -11.10
N THR A 15 -11.11 -4.32 -11.45
CA THR A 15 -9.83 -4.55 -10.76
C THR A 15 -9.81 -4.01 -9.31
N PHE A 16 -10.61 -2.97 -9.08
CA PHE A 16 -10.86 -2.38 -7.77
C PHE A 16 -12.35 -2.44 -7.44
N HIS A 17 -12.64 -2.92 -6.24
CA HIS A 17 -13.95 -2.77 -5.62
C HIS A 17 -13.92 -1.57 -4.68
N VAL A 18 -14.73 -0.57 -4.98
CA VAL A 18 -14.92 0.62 -4.16
C VAL A 18 -16.27 0.47 -3.46
N ASP A 19 -16.31 0.71 -2.16
CA ASP A 19 -17.55 0.67 -1.39
C ASP A 19 -18.50 1.84 -1.73
N ALA A 20 -19.71 1.81 -1.16
CA ALA A 20 -20.76 2.77 -1.48
C ALA A 20 -20.37 4.23 -1.16
N ASP A 21 -19.60 4.43 -0.09
CA ASP A 21 -19.17 5.75 0.36
C ASP A 21 -17.85 6.20 -0.29
N GLY A 22 -17.21 5.32 -1.07
CA GLY A 22 -15.95 5.60 -1.74
C GLY A 22 -14.75 5.67 -0.79
N LEU A 23 -14.85 5.13 0.42
CA LEU A 23 -13.85 5.21 1.48
C LEU A 23 -13.02 3.92 1.60
N VAL A 24 -13.57 2.79 1.16
CA VAL A 24 -12.88 1.49 1.18
C VAL A 24 -12.62 1.03 -0.25
N VAL A 25 -11.37 0.64 -0.52
CA VAL A 25 -10.96 0.07 -1.80
C VAL A 25 -10.34 -1.30 -1.56
N THR A 26 -10.86 -2.32 -2.23
CA THR A 26 -10.29 -3.67 -2.25
C THR A 26 -9.74 -3.98 -3.64
N SER A 27 -8.53 -4.50 -3.71
CA SER A 27 -7.96 -5.13 -4.91
C SER A 27 -7.86 -6.63 -4.69
N LEU A 28 -8.29 -7.42 -5.67
CA LEU A 28 -8.31 -8.89 -5.58
C LEU A 28 -6.99 -9.55 -5.96
N GLY A 29 -5.89 -8.80 -6.03
CA GLY A 29 -4.56 -9.32 -6.31
C GLY A 29 -4.35 -9.74 -7.76
N GLU A 30 -4.84 -8.92 -8.71
CA GLU A 30 -4.62 -9.14 -10.13
C GLU A 30 -3.13 -9.07 -10.52
N ALA A 31 -2.79 -9.65 -11.67
CA ALA A 31 -1.42 -9.67 -12.17
C ALA A 31 -0.93 -8.30 -12.68
N GLU A 32 -1.87 -7.41 -13.06
CA GLU A 32 -1.57 -6.10 -13.62
C GLU A 32 -1.98 -4.98 -12.67
N ASP A 33 -1.09 -4.00 -12.48
CA ASP A 33 -1.37 -2.82 -11.69
C ASP A 33 -2.34 -1.88 -12.43
N ARG A 34 -3.24 -1.26 -11.66
CA ARG A 34 -4.20 -0.24 -12.14
C ARG A 34 -4.17 0.98 -11.22
N VAL A 35 -4.68 2.12 -11.71
CA VAL A 35 -4.81 3.35 -10.91
C VAL A 35 -6.28 3.71 -10.73
N LEU A 36 -6.62 4.09 -9.49
CA LEU A 36 -7.87 4.72 -9.10
C LEU A 36 -7.58 6.13 -8.59
N LEU A 37 -8.42 7.11 -8.94
CA LEU A 37 -8.29 8.50 -8.50
C LEU A 37 -9.33 8.87 -7.43
N GLY A 38 -8.99 9.88 -6.63
CA GLY A 38 -9.96 10.62 -5.83
C GLY A 38 -10.95 11.37 -6.73
N ASN A 39 -12.14 11.65 -6.19
CA ASN A 39 -13.19 12.41 -6.88
C ASN A 39 -13.06 13.94 -6.73
N VAL A 40 -12.04 14.40 -6.00
CA VAL A 40 -11.78 15.83 -5.76
C VAL A 40 -10.41 16.19 -6.34
N GLY A 41 -10.40 17.20 -7.22
CA GLY A 41 -9.17 17.82 -7.73
C GLY A 41 -8.69 18.92 -6.79
N LEU A 42 -7.38 18.97 -6.53
CA LEU A 42 -6.73 19.95 -5.66
C LEU A 42 -5.84 20.87 -6.49
N SER A 43 -5.96 22.19 -6.31
CA SER A 43 -5.24 23.18 -7.13
C SER A 43 -4.53 24.30 -6.34
N GLN A 44 -4.79 24.43 -5.04
CA GLN A 44 -4.16 25.42 -4.16
C GLN A 44 -4.15 24.95 -2.70
N GLY A 45 -3.27 25.49 -1.86
CA GLY A 45 -3.23 25.20 -0.43
C GLY A 45 -2.48 23.92 -0.05
N VAL A 46 -2.62 23.55 1.23
CA VAL A 46 -1.99 22.37 1.82
C VAL A 46 -3.06 21.35 2.21
N HIS A 47 -2.89 20.13 1.74
CA HIS A 47 -3.84 19.03 1.91
C HIS A 47 -3.16 17.83 2.55
N TYR A 48 -3.90 17.11 3.38
CA TYR A 48 -3.45 15.89 4.03
C TYR A 48 -4.56 14.85 4.01
N TRP A 49 -4.22 13.61 3.68
CA TRP A 49 -5.11 12.47 3.81
C TRP A 49 -4.31 11.21 4.17
N GLU A 50 -5.01 10.21 4.66
CA GLU A 50 -4.43 8.95 5.11
C GLU A 50 -5.10 7.76 4.44
N TRP A 51 -4.31 6.71 4.23
CA TRP A 51 -4.77 5.37 3.89
C TRP A 51 -4.53 4.45 5.07
N LEU A 52 -5.59 3.82 5.56
CA LEU A 52 -5.48 2.71 6.49
C LEU A 52 -5.38 1.40 5.69
N VAL A 53 -4.25 0.71 5.77
CA VAL A 53 -4.09 -0.61 5.15
C VAL A 53 -4.65 -1.67 6.09
N GLU A 54 -5.95 -1.95 5.95
CA GLU A 54 -6.68 -2.92 6.78
C GLU A 54 -6.24 -4.36 6.51
N MET A 55 -5.94 -4.70 5.25
CA MET A 55 -5.49 -6.02 4.84
C MET A 55 -4.35 -5.91 3.85
N TYR A 56 -3.30 -6.71 4.08
CA TYR A 56 -2.18 -6.87 3.16
C TYR A 56 -1.59 -8.25 3.38
N ASP A 57 -1.61 -9.08 2.34
CA ASP A 57 -1.17 -10.48 2.41
C ASP A 57 0.35 -10.64 2.25
N GLY A 58 1.08 -9.53 2.09
CA GLY A 58 2.52 -9.52 1.86
C GLY A 58 2.93 -9.67 0.40
N ARG A 59 1.97 -9.78 -0.53
CA ARG A 59 2.21 -9.88 -1.97
C ARG A 59 1.87 -8.56 -2.67
N GLY A 60 2.45 -8.37 -3.84
CA GLY A 60 2.31 -7.12 -4.60
C GLY A 60 3.04 -5.94 -3.95
N GLN A 61 3.02 -4.81 -4.66
CA GLN A 61 3.71 -3.60 -4.28
C GLN A 61 2.81 -2.37 -4.49
N PRO A 62 1.75 -2.20 -3.68
CA PRO A 62 0.78 -1.12 -3.89
C PRO A 62 1.46 0.24 -3.83
N SER A 63 0.92 1.18 -4.61
CA SER A 63 1.43 2.54 -4.75
C SER A 63 0.36 3.56 -4.33
N PHE A 64 0.81 4.63 -3.67
CA PHE A 64 -0.03 5.68 -3.12
C PHE A 64 0.58 7.04 -3.43
N GLY A 65 -0.23 8.05 -3.71
CA GLY A 65 0.30 9.39 -3.97
C GLY A 65 -0.68 10.33 -4.63
N VAL A 66 -0.16 11.15 -5.54
CA VAL A 66 -0.90 12.19 -6.26
C VAL A 66 -0.74 12.00 -7.76
N ALA A 67 -1.76 12.43 -8.51
CA ALA A 67 -1.77 12.29 -9.94
C ALA A 67 -2.49 13.46 -10.60
N LEU A 68 -2.09 13.79 -11.82
CA LEU A 68 -2.88 14.59 -12.74
C LEU A 68 -4.03 13.75 -13.31
N SER A 69 -5.09 14.40 -13.78
CA SER A 69 -6.31 13.73 -14.28
C SER A 69 -6.06 12.80 -15.49
N PHE A 70 -4.99 13.04 -16.23
CA PHE A 70 -4.57 12.28 -17.41
C PHE A 70 -3.52 11.20 -17.12
N VAL A 71 -3.34 10.81 -15.85
CA VAL A 71 -2.47 9.68 -15.50
C VAL A 71 -2.89 8.39 -16.23
N SER A 72 -1.89 7.61 -16.61
CA SER A 72 -2.03 6.28 -17.19
C SER A 72 -2.66 5.36 -16.14
N ARG A 73 -3.81 4.77 -16.47
CA ARG A 73 -4.59 3.93 -15.53
C ARG A 73 -4.31 2.43 -15.68
N ASP A 74 -3.48 2.07 -16.64
CA ASP A 74 -3.15 0.70 -17.07
C ASP A 74 -1.85 0.16 -16.45
N ARG A 75 -1.29 0.86 -15.46
CA ARG A 75 0.01 0.57 -14.85
C ARG A 75 0.08 1.12 -13.43
N MET A 76 1.13 0.78 -12.68
CA MET A 76 1.38 1.34 -11.35
C MET A 76 1.54 2.87 -11.36
N LEU A 77 0.99 3.55 -10.35
CA LEU A 77 1.08 5.01 -10.20
C LEU A 77 2.55 5.46 -10.14
N GLY A 78 2.89 6.49 -10.93
CA GLY A 78 4.24 7.04 -11.01
C GLY A 78 5.14 6.38 -12.05
N LEU A 79 4.68 5.33 -12.75
CA LEU A 79 5.38 4.81 -13.93
C LEU A 79 5.30 5.75 -15.14
N ASP A 80 4.38 6.71 -15.13
CA ASP A 80 4.31 7.77 -16.14
C ASP A 80 4.72 9.14 -15.57
N ASN A 81 4.60 10.18 -16.39
CA ASN A 81 4.96 11.56 -16.03
C ASN A 81 3.85 12.31 -15.27
N ALA A 82 2.69 11.70 -15.08
CA ALA A 82 1.50 12.34 -14.52
C ALA A 82 1.23 11.92 -13.07
N GLY A 83 1.90 10.87 -12.57
CA GLY A 83 1.84 10.44 -11.17
C GLY A 83 3.13 10.67 -10.38
N TRP A 84 2.98 10.94 -9.09
CA TRP A 84 4.05 10.89 -8.09
C TRP A 84 3.59 10.00 -6.95
N ALA A 85 4.36 8.95 -6.66
CA ALA A 85 3.96 7.92 -5.71
C ALA A 85 5.08 7.53 -4.75
N ILE A 86 4.65 6.94 -3.64
CA ILE A 86 5.41 5.94 -2.91
C ILE A 86 4.83 4.57 -3.25
N TYR A 87 5.69 3.59 -3.51
CA TYR A 87 5.26 2.18 -3.54
C TYR A 87 6.01 1.39 -2.49
N LEU A 88 5.34 0.40 -1.91
CA LEU A 88 5.80 -0.32 -0.73
C LEU A 88 5.67 -1.82 -0.92
N ASN A 89 6.62 -2.58 -0.38
CA ASN A 89 6.42 -3.98 -0.05
C ASN A 89 6.35 -4.14 1.48
N SER A 90 6.43 -5.38 1.99
CA SER A 90 6.36 -5.66 3.43
C SER A 90 7.54 -5.13 4.26
N SER A 91 8.63 -4.68 3.63
CA SER A 91 9.89 -4.33 4.31
C SER A 91 10.43 -2.94 3.97
N ARG A 92 10.11 -2.42 2.79
CA ARG A 92 10.76 -1.27 2.17
C ARG A 92 9.77 -0.50 1.32
N SER A 93 10.14 0.74 1.04
CA SER A 93 9.45 1.58 0.09
C SER A 93 10.40 2.37 -0.79
N TRP A 94 9.86 2.88 -1.88
CA TRP A 94 10.56 3.71 -2.84
C TRP A 94 9.66 4.83 -3.32
N PHE A 95 10.28 5.96 -3.64
CA PHE A 95 9.61 7.00 -4.41
C PHE A 95 9.59 6.61 -5.89
N LEU A 96 8.49 6.92 -6.59
CA LEU A 96 8.32 6.62 -8.01
C LEU A 96 7.67 7.79 -8.75
N HIS A 97 8.30 8.19 -9.84
CA HIS A 97 7.80 9.19 -10.79
C HIS A 97 8.53 9.04 -12.13
N ALA A 98 7.84 9.18 -13.25
CA ALA A 98 8.41 9.03 -14.60
C ALA A 98 9.16 7.70 -14.79
N GLY A 99 8.66 6.63 -14.16
CA GLY A 99 9.31 5.31 -14.17
C GLY A 99 10.62 5.22 -13.39
N GLN A 100 11.02 6.29 -12.68
CA GLN A 100 12.27 6.32 -11.92
C GLN A 100 12.02 5.95 -10.45
N HIS A 101 12.58 4.81 -10.05
CA HIS A 101 12.58 4.31 -8.67
C HIS A 101 13.70 5.00 -7.89
N ARG A 102 13.36 5.73 -6.82
CA ARG A 102 14.31 6.55 -6.08
C ARG A 102 14.18 6.39 -4.57
N ASP A 103 15.27 6.71 -3.89
CA ASP A 103 15.34 6.86 -2.43
C ASP A 103 14.71 5.69 -1.68
N ARG A 104 15.20 4.48 -1.97
CA ARG A 104 14.83 3.30 -1.19
C ARG A 104 15.04 3.59 0.29
N ILE A 105 14.01 3.31 1.09
CA ILE A 105 14.03 3.46 2.54
C ILE A 105 13.43 2.21 3.19
N ASP A 106 13.95 1.84 4.36
CA ASP A 106 13.39 0.74 5.14
C ASP A 106 12.12 1.21 5.85
N GLY A 107 11.12 0.32 5.95
CA GLY A 107 9.76 0.66 6.33
C GLY A 107 8.80 0.33 5.19
N GLY A 108 7.87 -0.57 5.47
CA GLY A 108 6.93 -1.14 4.51
C GLY A 108 5.59 -1.42 5.16
N LEU A 109 4.76 -2.20 4.48
CA LEU A 109 3.42 -2.53 4.96
C LEU A 109 3.45 -3.71 5.95
N SER A 110 2.74 -3.55 7.05
CA SER A 110 2.45 -4.67 7.96
C SER A 110 1.59 -5.70 7.25
N ILE A 111 2.00 -6.97 7.31
CA ILE A 111 1.17 -8.08 6.82
C ILE A 111 0.03 -8.28 7.80
N VAL A 112 -1.17 -7.91 7.36
CA VAL A 112 -2.42 -8.09 8.10
C VAL A 112 -3.25 -9.11 7.33
N SER A 113 -3.24 -10.35 7.79
CA SER A 113 -4.19 -11.37 7.33
C SER A 113 -5.48 -11.16 8.10
N GLY A 114 -6.61 -10.98 7.40
CA GLY A 114 -7.92 -10.93 8.05
C GLY A 114 -8.03 -12.08 9.05
N SER A 115 -8.27 -11.74 10.32
CA SER A 115 -8.41 -12.72 11.37
C SER A 115 -9.51 -13.70 11.00
N GLN A 116 -9.15 -14.95 10.65
CA GLN A 116 -10.02 -16.05 11.05
C GLN A 116 -10.07 -15.98 12.58
N SER A 117 -11.28 -15.83 13.09
CA SER A 117 -11.59 -15.92 14.51
C SER A 117 -10.79 -17.02 15.19
N ASN A 118 -10.14 -16.69 16.29
CA ASN A 118 -9.60 -17.66 17.22
C ASN A 118 -10.74 -18.54 17.75
N GLU A 119 -10.94 -19.73 17.18
CA GLU A 119 -11.50 -20.83 17.96
C GLU A 119 -10.38 -21.42 18.80
N CYS A 120 -10.31 -20.96 20.05
CA CYS A 120 -9.56 -21.62 21.09
C CYS A 120 -10.23 -22.95 21.44
N ASN A 121 -10.01 -24.00 20.66
CA ASN A 121 -10.33 -25.37 21.10
C ASN A 121 -9.14 -25.96 21.83
N GLY A 122 -8.97 -25.53 23.09
CA GLY A 122 -8.25 -26.31 24.09
C GLY A 122 -9.13 -27.48 24.53
N VAL A 123 -9.04 -28.61 23.83
CA VAL A 123 -9.44 -29.91 24.38
C VAL A 123 -8.16 -30.65 24.75
N ASN A 124 -7.89 -30.71 26.05
CA ASN A 124 -6.91 -31.60 26.63
C ASN A 124 -7.49 -33.02 26.61
N ASP A 125 -7.10 -33.84 25.65
CA ASP A 125 -7.19 -35.29 25.78
C ASP A 125 -5.78 -35.86 25.95
N GLY A 126 -5.54 -36.40 27.14
CA GLY A 126 -4.30 -37.06 27.49
C GLY A 126 -4.15 -38.44 26.85
N ASN A 127 -2.90 -38.91 26.91
CA ASN A 127 -2.41 -40.29 26.69
C ASN A 127 -2.18 -40.74 25.23
N ASN A 128 -0.91 -40.78 24.80
CA ASN A 128 -0.11 -42.01 24.93
C ASN A 128 1.37 -41.85 24.52
N ILE A 129 2.20 -42.60 25.24
CA ILE A 129 3.66 -42.74 25.17
C ILE A 129 4.08 -43.54 23.94
N SER A 130 5.19 -43.18 23.28
CA SER A 130 6.19 -44.11 22.70
C SER A 130 7.46 -43.37 22.24
N SER A 131 8.60 -43.93 22.65
CA SER A 131 9.99 -43.49 22.51
C SER A 131 10.50 -43.26 21.09
N SER A 132 11.42 -42.28 20.89
CA SER A 132 12.81 -42.55 20.49
C SER A 132 13.63 -41.25 20.41
N ASN A 133 14.84 -41.29 20.99
CA ASN A 133 15.87 -40.26 20.94
C ASN A 133 16.35 -39.99 19.50
N ASN A 134 16.55 -38.72 19.13
CA ASN A 134 17.81 -38.29 18.54
C ASN A 134 17.99 -36.77 18.59
N ASN A 135 19.13 -36.38 19.16
CA ASN A 135 19.65 -35.02 19.24
C ASN A 135 19.85 -34.40 17.85
N ASN A 136 19.31 -33.21 17.65
CA ASN A 136 19.96 -32.11 16.92
C ASN A 136 19.20 -30.81 17.22
N ASN A 137 19.54 -30.22 18.36
CA ASN A 137 19.05 -28.91 18.78
C ASN A 137 19.76 -27.82 17.95
N LYS A 138 19.35 -27.65 16.69
CA LYS A 138 19.51 -26.38 15.98
C LYS A 138 18.19 -25.66 16.11
N ASN A 139 18.17 -24.70 17.03
CA ASN A 139 17.17 -23.65 17.12
C ASN A 139 17.08 -22.96 15.76
N ASN A 140 16.26 -23.51 14.86
CA ASN A 140 15.76 -22.77 13.72
C ASN A 140 14.78 -21.77 14.30
N ASN A 141 15.33 -20.58 14.58
CA ASN A 141 14.60 -19.40 14.96
C ASN A 141 13.35 -19.31 14.08
N ASN A 142 12.21 -19.65 14.68
CA ASN A 142 10.89 -19.31 14.18
C ASN A 142 10.77 -17.79 14.19
N ASN A 143 11.48 -17.13 13.28
CA ASN A 143 11.16 -15.80 12.81
C ASN A 143 10.00 -15.94 11.82
N ILE A 144 8.91 -16.58 12.27
CA ILE A 144 7.60 -16.16 11.83
C ILE A 144 7.50 -14.77 12.45
N SER A 145 7.98 -13.77 11.69
CA SER A 145 7.89 -12.34 12.03
C SER A 145 6.58 -12.15 12.73
N ARG A 146 6.64 -11.74 14.00
CA ARG A 146 5.47 -11.36 14.81
C ARG A 146 4.55 -10.61 13.86
N ARG A 147 3.45 -11.22 13.41
CA ARG A 147 2.50 -10.57 12.51
C ARG A 147 2.16 -9.28 13.22
N SER A 148 2.54 -8.15 12.63
CA SER A 148 2.20 -6.86 13.19
C SER A 148 0.69 -6.81 13.18
N ILE A 149 0.09 -6.89 14.36
CA ILE A 149 -1.37 -6.82 14.55
C ILE A 149 -1.85 -5.41 14.19
N ARG A 150 -0.93 -4.43 14.12
CA ARG A 150 -1.27 -3.04 13.82
C ARG A 150 -1.27 -2.82 12.31
N PRO A 151 -2.40 -2.37 11.73
CA PRO A 151 -2.44 -1.95 10.34
C PRO A 151 -1.49 -0.78 10.12
N THR A 152 -1.00 -0.65 8.88
CA THR A 152 -0.12 0.46 8.50
C THR A 152 -0.96 1.64 8.04
N VAL A 153 -0.66 2.83 8.55
CA VAL A 153 -1.26 4.08 8.08
C VAL A 153 -0.28 4.79 7.17
N ILE A 154 -0.72 5.17 5.97
CA ILE A 154 0.09 5.91 4.99
C ILE A 154 -0.49 7.31 4.87
N GLY A 155 0.25 8.31 5.35
CA GLY A 155 -0.11 9.71 5.19
C GLY A 155 0.48 10.31 3.92
N VAL A 156 -0.30 11.15 3.24
CA VAL A 156 0.14 11.93 2.08
C VAL A 156 -0.11 13.41 2.37
N ARG A 157 0.94 14.22 2.31
CA ARG A 157 0.84 15.68 2.40
C ARG A 157 1.19 16.31 1.07
N LEU A 158 0.24 17.01 0.49
CA LEU A 158 0.39 17.79 -0.74
C LEU A 158 0.34 19.28 -0.41
N ASP A 159 1.44 19.99 -0.63
CA ASP A 159 1.58 21.42 -0.39
C ASP A 159 1.76 22.10 -1.74
N LEU A 160 0.66 22.61 -2.29
CA LEU A 160 0.64 23.22 -3.61
C LEU A 160 1.26 24.62 -3.60
N ASP A 161 1.22 25.29 -2.45
CA ASP A 161 1.78 26.62 -2.26
C ASP A 161 3.31 26.62 -2.39
N HIS A 162 3.95 25.53 -1.92
CA HIS A 162 5.41 25.35 -2.02
C HIS A 162 5.81 24.30 -3.06
N SER A 163 4.86 23.72 -3.80
CA SER A 163 5.08 22.60 -4.72
C SER A 163 5.81 21.45 -4.04
N GLN A 164 5.32 20.99 -2.89
CA GLN A 164 5.91 19.91 -2.12
C GLN A 164 4.98 18.72 -1.94
N LEU A 165 5.58 17.53 -1.92
CA LEU A 165 4.93 16.26 -1.59
C LEU A 165 5.74 15.55 -0.50
N ALA A 166 5.06 15.10 0.55
CA ALA A 166 5.65 14.29 1.61
C ALA A 166 4.77 13.07 1.92
N PHE A 167 5.43 12.00 2.35
CA PHE A 167 4.78 10.77 2.79
C PHE A 167 5.08 10.53 4.26
N TYR A 168 4.14 9.86 4.93
CA TYR A 168 4.24 9.48 6.34
C TYR A 168 3.88 8.01 6.48
N LEU A 169 4.55 7.29 7.37
CA LEU A 169 4.15 5.95 7.78
C LEU A 169 3.88 5.94 9.29
N ASN A 170 2.66 5.56 9.67
CA ASN A 170 2.20 5.51 11.05
C ASN A 170 2.41 6.83 11.81
N GLY A 171 2.17 7.96 11.12
CA GLY A 171 2.32 9.32 11.66
C GLY A 171 3.74 9.91 11.56
N GLU A 172 4.75 9.09 11.23
CA GLU A 172 6.14 9.55 11.15
C GLU A 172 6.53 9.93 9.72
N PRO A 173 7.30 11.02 9.51
CA PRO A 173 7.81 11.39 8.19
C PRO A 173 8.59 10.23 7.56
N HIS A 174 8.26 9.88 6.32
CA HIS A 174 8.82 8.71 5.65
C HIS A 174 9.52 9.10 4.35
N GLY A 175 10.85 9.19 4.44
CA GLY A 175 11.71 9.63 3.34
C GLY A 175 11.85 11.14 3.25
N ARG A 176 12.31 11.63 2.10
CA ARG A 176 12.58 13.07 1.89
C ARG A 176 11.34 13.79 1.38
N LEU A 177 11.22 15.06 1.75
CA LEU A 177 10.32 16.03 1.12
C LEU A 177 10.65 16.15 -0.38
N ARG A 178 9.61 16.19 -1.22
CA ARG A 178 9.74 16.15 -2.68
C ARG A 178 9.26 17.44 -3.28
N SER A 179 10.05 18.03 -4.17
CA SER A 179 9.55 19.12 -5.01
C SER A 179 8.79 18.55 -6.20
N LEU A 180 7.53 18.95 -6.34
CA LEU A 180 6.67 18.71 -7.49
C LEU A 180 7.03 19.71 -8.59
N ILE A 181 8.24 19.62 -9.16
CA ILE A 181 8.54 20.40 -10.36
C ILE A 181 7.82 19.71 -11.53
N ALA A 182 6.56 20.07 -11.74
CA ALA A 182 5.90 19.84 -13.00
C ALA A 182 6.58 20.74 -14.04
N ARG A 183 7.62 20.23 -14.72
CA ARG A 183 8.13 20.89 -15.92
C ARG A 183 7.02 20.83 -16.97
N GLY A 184 6.18 21.86 -17.07
CA GLY A 184 5.32 22.01 -18.25
C GLY A 184 3.97 22.71 -18.14
N CYS A 185 3.56 23.27 -17.00
CA CYS A 185 2.31 24.05 -16.95
C CYS A 185 2.59 25.52 -16.64
N THR A 186 2.94 26.28 -17.68
CA THR A 186 2.63 27.72 -17.73
C THR A 186 1.21 27.89 -18.28
N PRO A 187 0.42 28.86 -17.77
CA PRO A 187 -0.89 29.17 -18.33
C PRO A 187 -0.83 29.60 -19.80
#